data_AF-A0A818EDV7-F1
#
_entry.id   AF-A0A818EDV7-F1
#
_cell.length_a   1.000
_cell.length_b   1.000
_cell.length_c   1.000
_cell.angle_alpha   90.00
_cell.angle_beta   90.00
_cell.angle_gamma   90.00
#
_symmetry.space_group_name_H-M   'P 1'
#
loop_
_entity.id
_entity.type
_entity.pdbx_description
1 polymer ?
#
loop_
_entity_poly.entity_id
_entity_poly.type
_entity_poly.pdbx_seq_one_letter_code
_entity_poly.pdbx_strand_id
1 'polypeptide(L)'
;MISSDASKSFASVVASAKGTSGSGLTGDTGFKTRQRPDAIRNSNIVAAKAVADAVRTSLGPRGMDKMIQTGNGEVTITNDGATILKQMSVIHPASKMLVELSKAQDIEAGDGTTTVVVIAGSLLDAASRLVAKGMDIRYN
;
A
#
# COMPACT_ATOMS: atom_id res chain seq x y z
N MET A 1 -22.20 -55.03 10.05
CA MET A 1 -23.20 -54.28 9.25
C MET A 1 -23.40 -52.85 9.79
N ILE A 2 -22.33 -52.09 10.08
CA ILE A 2 -22.44 -50.69 10.56
C ILE A 2 -21.23 -49.90 10.04
N SER A 3 -21.10 -49.73 8.72
CA SER A 3 -20.00 -48.90 8.18
C SER A 3 -20.30 -48.23 6.83
N SER A 4 -21.59 -48.03 6.47
CA SER A 4 -21.96 -47.48 5.16
C SER A 4 -22.77 -46.18 5.20
N ASP A 5 -23.36 -45.78 6.35
CA ASP A 5 -24.27 -44.63 6.41
C ASP A 5 -23.61 -43.25 6.62
N ALA A 6 -22.34 -43.17 7.01
CA ALA A 6 -21.67 -41.88 7.20
C ALA A 6 -21.25 -41.19 5.88
N SER A 7 -21.14 -41.94 4.77
CA SER A 7 -20.71 -41.38 3.47
C SER A 7 -21.86 -40.72 2.68
N LYS A 8 -23.11 -41.17 2.89
CA LYS A 8 -24.27 -40.73 2.09
C LYS A 8 -24.82 -39.36 2.51
N SER A 9 -24.50 -38.87 3.71
CA SER A 9 -24.94 -37.55 4.18
C SER A 9 -24.15 -36.39 3.55
N PHE A 10 -22.89 -36.60 3.15
CA PHE A 10 -22.05 -35.54 2.55
C PHE A 10 -22.29 -35.34 1.05
N ALA A 11 -22.79 -36.36 0.34
CA ALA A 11 -23.04 -36.29 -1.10
C ALA A 11 -24.24 -35.40 -1.48
N SER A 12 -25.22 -35.22 -0.58
CA SER A 12 -26.42 -34.41 -0.87
C SER A 12 -26.18 -32.89 -0.82
N VAL A 13 -25.16 -32.43 -0.09
CA VAL A 13 -24.86 -31.00 0.06
C VAL A 13 -24.14 -30.42 -1.18
N VAL A 14 -23.49 -31.26 -1.99
CA VAL A 14 -22.73 -30.83 -3.17
C VAL A 14 -23.60 -30.70 -4.44
N ALA A 15 -24.86 -31.13 -4.41
CA ALA A 15 -25.72 -31.24 -5.60
C ALA A 15 -26.55 -29.99 -5.96
N SER A 16 -26.44 -28.86 -5.25
CA SER A 16 -27.22 -27.65 -5.56
C SER A 16 -26.48 -26.61 -6.41
N ALA A 17 -25.63 -27.07 -7.33
CA ALA A 17 -24.91 -26.22 -8.28
C ALA A 17 -25.20 -26.63 -9.73
N LYS A 18 -26.38 -26.27 -10.27
CA LYS A 18 -26.51 -25.79 -11.67
C LYS A 18 -27.92 -25.36 -12.05
N GLY A 19 -28.00 -24.13 -12.56
CA GLY A 19 -29.05 -23.61 -13.44
C GLY A 19 -29.58 -22.27 -12.93
N THR A 20 -29.75 -21.19 -13.71
CA THR A 20 -29.47 -20.91 -15.11
C THR A 20 -29.68 -19.40 -15.25
N SER A 21 -28.73 -18.63 -15.77
CA SER A 21 -29.06 -17.42 -16.55
C SER A 21 -27.83 -16.98 -17.33
N GLY A 22 -27.65 -17.60 -18.50
CA GLY A 22 -26.90 -16.97 -19.57
C GLY A 22 -27.73 -15.81 -20.13
N SER A 23 -27.18 -14.62 -20.05
CA SER A 23 -27.50 -13.51 -20.95
C SER A 23 -26.20 -12.74 -21.12
N GLY A 24 -25.60 -12.89 -22.30
CA GLY A 24 -24.44 -12.11 -22.67
C GLY A 24 -24.74 -10.61 -22.59
N LEU A 25 -23.69 -9.84 -22.33
CA LEU A 25 -23.32 -8.66 -23.11
C LEU A 25 -21.94 -8.21 -22.63
N THR A 26 -21.02 -8.24 -23.59
CA THR A 26 -19.74 -7.55 -23.66
C THR A 26 -19.71 -6.24 -22.89
N GLY A 27 -18.76 -6.13 -21.97
CA GLY A 27 -18.42 -4.88 -21.31
C GLY A 27 -17.24 -5.12 -20.37
N ASP A 28 -16.05 -4.71 -20.80
CA ASP A 28 -14.89 -4.47 -19.95
C ASP A 28 -15.28 -3.43 -18.88
N THR A 29 -15.97 -3.87 -17.83
CA THR A 29 -16.13 -3.08 -16.62
C THR A 29 -14.91 -3.33 -15.76
N GLY A 30 -13.76 -2.86 -16.24
CA GLY A 30 -12.58 -2.71 -15.42
C GLY A 30 -12.96 -2.04 -14.10
N PHE A 31 -12.47 -2.58 -12.99
CA PHE A 31 -12.70 -2.12 -11.63
C PHE A 31 -12.32 -0.63 -11.47
N LYS A 32 -13.19 0.29 -11.93
CA LYS A 32 -13.03 1.73 -11.72
C LYS A 32 -13.54 2.05 -10.32
N THR A 33 -12.62 2.03 -9.37
CA THR A 33 -12.84 2.49 -8.00
C THR A 33 -13.09 4.00 -8.01
N ARG A 34 -14.34 4.41 -8.26
CA ARG A 34 -14.79 5.81 -8.21
C ARG A 34 -15.11 6.15 -6.74
N GLN A 35 -14.07 6.40 -5.95
CA GLN A 35 -14.23 6.79 -4.54
C GLN A 35 -14.57 8.27 -4.39
N ARG A 36 -15.23 8.62 -3.28
CA ARG A 36 -15.54 10.01 -2.91
C ARG A 36 -14.24 10.82 -2.79
N PRO A 37 -14.23 12.11 -3.19
CA PRO A 37 -13.01 12.93 -3.20
C PRO A 37 -12.32 13.00 -1.83
N ASP A 38 -13.08 13.07 -0.74
CA ASP A 38 -12.52 13.12 0.63
C ASP A 38 -11.90 11.79 1.05
N ALA A 39 -12.53 10.68 0.64
CA ALA A 39 -12.02 9.33 0.94
C ALA A 39 -10.68 9.07 0.24
N ILE A 40 -10.54 9.50 -1.02
CA ILE A 40 -9.29 9.38 -1.79
C ILE A 40 -8.17 10.22 -1.16
N ARG A 41 -8.48 11.45 -0.74
CA ARG A 41 -7.49 12.32 -0.08
C ARG A 41 -6.95 11.66 1.19
N ASN A 42 -7.87 11.14 2.02
CA ASN A 42 -7.49 10.48 3.26
C ASN A 42 -6.72 9.18 3.02
N SER A 43 -7.11 8.36 2.03
CA SER A 43 -6.37 7.13 1.69
C SER A 43 -4.95 7.43 1.22
N ASN A 44 -4.78 8.48 0.40
CA ASN A 44 -3.48 8.91 -0.08
C ASN A 44 -2.54 9.31 1.08
N ILE A 45 -3.06 10.11 2.01
CA ILE A 45 -2.30 10.58 3.18
C ILE A 45 -1.90 9.40 4.07
N VAL A 46 -2.83 8.50 4.38
CA VAL A 46 -2.57 7.35 5.25
C VAL A 46 -1.52 6.42 4.62
N ALA A 47 -1.65 6.12 3.33
CA ALA A 47 -0.70 5.26 2.63
C ALA A 47 0.71 5.87 2.56
N ALA A 48 0.80 7.17 2.28
CA ALA A 48 2.08 7.89 2.24
C ALA A 48 2.73 7.97 3.63
N LYS A 49 1.93 8.24 4.67
CA LYS A 49 2.40 8.28 6.07
C LYS A 49 2.93 6.93 6.53
N ALA A 50 2.24 5.84 6.20
CA ALA A 50 2.69 4.49 6.57
C ALA A 50 4.09 4.17 6.02
N VAL A 51 4.39 4.61 4.78
CA VAL A 51 5.73 4.46 4.20
C VAL A 51 6.76 5.34 4.90
N ALA A 52 6.42 6.59 5.19
CA ALA A 52 7.32 7.49 5.92
C ALA A 52 7.65 6.99 7.33
N ASP A 53 6.66 6.45 8.04
CA ASP A 53 6.85 5.87 9.38
C ASP A 53 7.74 4.61 9.34
N ALA A 54 7.68 3.82 8.27
CA ALA A 54 8.52 2.62 8.10
C ALA A 54 10.01 2.96 7.99
N VAL A 55 10.36 4.04 7.29
CA VAL A 55 11.76 4.50 7.12
C VAL A 55 12.23 5.42 8.25
N ARG A 56 11.31 5.99 9.05
CA ARG A 56 11.65 6.97 10.10
C ARG A 56 12.65 6.45 11.14
N THR A 57 12.61 5.18 11.49
CA THR A 57 13.53 4.59 12.50
C THR A 57 14.95 4.41 11.99
N SER A 58 15.16 4.53 10.68
CA SER A 58 16.47 4.44 10.02
C SER A 58 17.10 5.83 9.83
N LEU A 59 16.43 6.88 10.30
CA LEU A 59 16.94 8.24 10.25
C LEU A 59 17.94 8.52 11.39
N GLY A 60 19.13 9.01 11.02
CA GLY A 60 20.14 9.53 11.94
C GLY A 60 21.30 8.57 12.23
N PRO A 61 22.33 9.03 12.98
CA PRO A 61 23.53 8.25 13.27
C PRO A 61 23.29 7.08 14.23
N ARG A 62 22.12 7.04 14.88
CA ARG A 62 21.62 5.90 15.67
C ARG A 62 20.40 5.23 15.01
N GLY A 63 20.27 5.38 13.69
CA GLY A 63 19.26 4.69 12.90
C GLY A 63 19.45 3.18 12.98
N MET A 64 18.35 2.45 12.96
CA MET A 64 18.38 0.99 12.90
C MET A 64 18.31 0.53 11.44
N ASP A 65 19.15 -0.44 11.10
CA ASP A 65 19.10 -1.11 9.80
C ASP A 65 17.78 -1.86 9.61
N LYS A 66 17.34 -1.94 8.35
CA LYS A 66 16.21 -2.76 7.95
C LYS A 66 16.72 -4.00 7.25
N MET A 67 16.33 -5.16 7.79
CA MET A 67 16.44 -6.44 7.09
C MET A 67 15.19 -6.62 6.23
N ILE A 68 15.38 -6.65 4.91
CA ILE A 68 14.32 -6.84 3.91
C ILE A 68 14.57 -8.18 3.24
N GLN A 69 13.55 -9.03 3.20
CA GLN A 69 13.57 -10.28 2.46
C GLN A 69 12.66 -10.13 1.24
N THR A 70 13.23 -10.32 0.05
CA THR A 70 12.46 -10.36 -1.19
C THR A 70 11.76 -11.72 -1.35
N GLY A 71 10.72 -11.79 -2.18
CA GLY A 71 9.98 -13.03 -2.45
C GLY A 71 10.84 -14.16 -3.04
N ASN A 72 12.02 -13.81 -3.56
CA ASN A 72 12.99 -14.76 -4.13
C ASN A 72 13.95 -15.32 -3.06
N GLY A 73 13.81 -14.92 -1.79
CA GLY A 73 14.67 -15.35 -0.69
C GLY A 73 15.96 -14.54 -0.52
N GLU A 74 16.19 -13.52 -1.36
CA GLU A 74 17.32 -12.60 -1.18
C GLU A 74 17.07 -11.70 0.03
N VAL A 75 18.07 -11.61 0.92
CA VAL A 75 18.02 -10.79 2.13
C VAL A 75 18.98 -9.62 1.97
N THR A 76 18.47 -8.40 2.10
CA THR A 76 19.25 -7.16 2.09
C THR A 76 19.10 -6.48 3.44
N ILE A 77 20.24 -6.17 4.07
CA ILE A 77 20.28 -5.37 5.31
C ILE A 77 20.85 -4.00 4.94
N THR A 78 20.07 -2.94 5.15
CA THR A 78 20.52 -1.58 4.81
C THR A 78 19.87 -0.52 5.70
N ASN A 79 20.57 0.60 5.85
CA ASN A 79 20.07 1.82 6.49
C ASN A 79 19.64 2.89 5.48
N ASP A 80 19.95 2.72 4.19
CA ASP A 80 19.64 3.72 3.18
C ASP A 80 18.15 3.71 2.82
N GLY A 81 17.49 4.86 3.05
CA GLY A 81 16.08 5.05 2.74
C GLY A 81 15.75 4.79 1.28
N ALA A 82 16.61 5.16 0.33
CA ALA A 82 16.33 4.96 -1.09
C ALA A 82 16.34 3.47 -1.45
N THR A 83 17.29 2.70 -0.94
CA THR A 83 17.36 1.25 -1.15
C THR A 83 16.21 0.52 -0.46
N ILE A 84 15.87 0.91 0.77
CA ILE A 84 14.71 0.36 1.49
C ILE A 84 13.43 0.55 0.66
N LEU A 85 13.20 1.76 0.18
CA LEU A 85 12.00 2.11 -0.59
C LEU A 85 11.96 1.46 -1.98
N LYS A 86 13.10 1.21 -2.61
CA LYS A 86 13.20 0.47 -3.88
C LYS A 86 12.80 -1.01 -3.72
N GLN A 87 13.13 -1.62 -2.58
CA GLN A 87 12.81 -3.03 -2.31
C GLN A 87 11.41 -3.25 -1.71
N MET A 88 10.79 -2.21 -1.15
CA MET A 88 9.41 -2.29 -0.68
C MET A 88 8.42 -2.44 -1.84
N SER A 89 7.55 -3.45 -1.76
CA SER A 89 6.44 -3.62 -2.71
C SER A 89 5.31 -2.64 -2.41
N VAL A 90 5.33 -1.48 -3.06
CA VAL A 90 4.35 -0.41 -2.86
C VAL A 90 3.26 -0.46 -3.94
N ILE A 91 2.00 -0.68 -3.53
CA ILE A 91 0.84 -0.75 -4.44
C ILE A 91 0.20 0.63 -4.64
N HIS A 92 0.17 1.46 -3.59
CA HIS A 92 -0.58 2.71 -3.59
C HIS A 92 0.16 3.81 -4.38
N PRO A 93 -0.48 4.52 -5.33
CA PRO A 93 0.18 5.54 -6.16
C PRO A 93 0.85 6.67 -5.37
N ALA A 94 0.19 7.19 -4.33
CA ALA A 94 0.76 8.24 -3.47
C ALA A 94 2.06 7.80 -2.78
N SER A 95 2.16 6.53 -2.40
CA SER A 95 3.35 5.97 -1.79
C SER A 95 4.47 5.75 -2.83
N LYS A 96 4.12 5.41 -4.08
CA LYS A 96 5.09 5.32 -5.19
C LYS A 96 5.74 6.68 -5.48
N MET A 97 4.99 7.78 -5.37
CA MET A 97 5.56 9.12 -5.49
C MET A 97 6.62 9.42 -4.43
N LEU A 98 6.48 8.88 -3.21
CA LEU A 98 7.51 9.02 -2.17
C LEU A 98 8.78 8.22 -2.50
N VAL A 99 8.64 7.05 -3.12
CA VAL A 99 9.80 6.26 -3.60
C VAL A 99 10.55 7.03 -4.68
N GLU A 100 9.83 7.64 -5.63
CA GLU A 100 10.41 8.46 -6.69
C GLU A 100 11.11 9.70 -6.13
N LEU A 101 10.52 10.38 -5.13
CA LEU A 101 11.15 11.47 -4.39
C LEU A 101 12.47 11.06 -3.74
N SER A 102 12.48 9.93 -3.04
CA SER A 102 13.71 9.42 -2.41
C SER A 102 14.78 9.10 -3.44
N LYS A 103 14.40 8.53 -4.59
CA LYS A 103 15.33 8.20 -5.68
C LYS A 103 15.86 9.45 -6.38
N ALA A 104 15.04 10.48 -6.55
CA ALA A 104 15.49 11.76 -7.10
C ALA A 104 16.54 12.40 -6.17
N GLN A 105 16.30 12.38 -4.86
CA GLN A 105 17.24 12.91 -3.87
C GLN A 105 18.58 12.13 -3.85
N ASP A 106 18.51 10.81 -4.00
CA ASP A 106 19.67 9.91 -4.13
C ASP A 106 20.55 10.29 -5.35
N ILE A 107 19.93 10.66 -6.48
CA ILE A 107 20.65 11.07 -7.71
C ILE A 107 21.26 12.47 -7.58
N GLU A 108 20.53 13.42 -6.99
CA GLU A 108 20.94 14.83 -6.96
C GLU A 108 21.99 15.12 -5.88
N ALA A 109 21.79 14.60 -4.66
CA ALA A 109 22.63 14.93 -3.51
C ALA A 109 23.34 13.72 -2.89
N GLY A 110 22.79 12.52 -3.07
CA GLY A 110 23.33 11.29 -2.46
C GLY A 110 23.18 11.20 -0.94
N ASP A 111 22.54 12.17 -0.29
CA ASP A 111 22.20 12.19 1.14
C ASP A 111 20.81 12.82 1.35
N GLY A 112 20.22 12.56 2.53
CA GLY A 112 18.90 13.03 2.89
C GLY A 112 17.76 12.25 2.25
N THR A 113 18.05 11.08 1.66
CA THR A 113 17.05 10.16 1.07
C THR A 113 15.98 9.77 2.11
N THR A 114 16.40 9.50 3.34
CA THR A 114 15.48 9.21 4.46
C THR A 114 14.77 10.48 4.96
N THR A 115 15.49 11.61 5.03
CA THR A 115 14.97 12.87 5.56
C THR A 115 13.83 13.43 4.69
N VAL A 116 13.99 13.43 3.37
CA VAL A 116 12.97 13.96 2.44
C VAL A 116 11.64 13.21 2.56
N VAL A 117 11.71 11.89 2.74
CA VAL A 117 10.51 11.04 2.88
C VAL A 117 9.82 11.26 4.22
N VAL A 118 10.58 11.39 5.31
CA VAL A 118 10.03 11.69 6.63
C VAL A 118 9.39 13.08 6.67
N ILE A 119 10.02 14.08 6.05
CA ILE A 119 9.45 15.43 5.93
C ILE A 119 8.14 15.38 5.14
N ALA A 120 8.12 14.72 3.97
CA ALA A 120 6.91 14.59 3.16
C ALA A 120 5.76 13.93 3.94
N GLY A 121 6.05 12.85 4.68
CA GLY A 121 5.05 12.19 5.54
C GLY A 121 4.52 13.11 6.64
N SER A 122 5.40 13.89 7.29
CA SER A 122 5.01 14.85 8.33
C SER A 122 4.14 16.00 7.80
N LEU A 123 4.45 16.51 6.60
CA LEU A 123 3.67 17.54 5.93
C LEU A 123 2.27 17.03 5.56
N LEU A 124 2.16 15.77 5.12
CA LEU A 124 0.88 15.14 4.82
C LEU A 124 0.02 14.95 6.09
N ASP A 125 0.63 14.61 7.24
CA ASP A 125 -0.08 14.55 8.52
C ASP A 125 -0.59 15.93 8.95
N ALA A 126 0.24 16.97 8.80
CA ALA A 126 -0.16 18.34 9.08
C ALA A 126 -1.31 18.76 8.15
N ALA A 127 -1.21 18.48 6.85
CA ALA A 127 -2.25 18.77 5.87
C ALA A 127 -3.58 18.07 6.21
N SER A 128 -3.54 16.81 6.67
CA SER A 128 -4.74 16.09 7.12
C SER A 128 -5.49 16.83 8.22
N ARG A 129 -4.76 17.39 9.20
CA ARG A 129 -5.35 18.18 10.30
C ARG A 129 -5.98 19.47 9.80
N LEU A 130 -5.42 20.08 8.76
CA LEU A 130 -5.98 21.30 8.15
C LEU A 130 -7.28 20.98 7.39
N VAL A 131 -7.30 19.89 6.63
CA VAL A 131 -8.50 19.41 5.93
C VAL A 131 -9.61 19.07 6.93
N ALA A 132 -9.27 18.43 8.05
CA ALA A 132 -10.24 18.12 9.11
C ALA A 132 -10.85 19.38 9.76
N LYS A 133 -10.15 20.52 9.72
CA LYS A 133 -10.66 21.83 10.18
C LYS A 133 -11.50 22.55 9.12
N GLY A 134 -11.75 21.93 7.98
CA GLY A 134 -12.54 22.52 6.89
C GLY A 134 -11.76 23.47 5.98
N MET A 135 -10.43 23.53 6.09
CA MET A 135 -9.60 24.26 5.14
C MET A 135 -9.39 23.37 3.91
N ASP A 136 -10.01 23.75 2.78
CA ASP A 136 -9.80 23.03 1.53
C ASP A 136 -8.39 23.30 0.98
N ILE A 137 -7.82 22.28 0.35
CA ILE A 137 -6.48 22.33 -0.26
C ILE A 137 -6.52 23.15 -1.57
N ARG A 138 -7.71 23.45 -2.07
CA ARG A 138 -7.94 24.33 -3.23
C ARG A 138 -8.44 25.68 -2.72
N TYR A 139 -7.66 26.74 -2.90
CA TYR A 139 -8.21 28.08 -2.88
C TYR A 139 -9.04 28.27 -4.15
N ASN A 140 -10.36 28.39 -4.01
CA ASN A 140 -11.25 29.00 -4.99
C ASN A 140 -12.45 29.63 -4.29
#